data_AF-A0A930DGU0-F1
#
_entry.id   AF-A0A930DGU0-F1
#
_cell.length_a   1.000
_cell.length_b   1.000
_cell.length_c   1.000
_cell.angle_alpha   90.00
_cell.angle_beta   90.00
_cell.angle_gamma   90.00
#
_symmetry.space_group_name_H-M   'P 1'
#
loop_
_entity.id
_entity.type
_entity.pdbx_description
1 polymer ?
#
loop_
_entity_poly.entity_id
_entity_poly.type
_entity_poly.pdbx_seq_one_letter_code
_entity_poly.pdbx_strand_id
1 'polypeptide(L)' 'MKIIRDIALWIVITVWINFYPDRYRYDTVPQGRHGYWHIDHPWYPYARFLLPLLLAVWIAYKHFKKRK' A
#
# COMPACT_ATOMS: atom_id res chain seq x y z
N MET A 1 -10.80 -4.67 -20.46
CA MET A 1 -11.51 -4.82 -19.17
C MET A 1 -10.60 -5.21 -17.99
N LYS A 2 -9.70 -6.20 -18.12
CA LYS A 2 -8.83 -6.65 -16.99
C LYS A 2 -7.93 -5.56 -16.41
N ILE A 3 -7.38 -4.67 -17.24
CA ILE A 3 -6.50 -3.58 -16.77
C ILE A 3 -7.25 -2.49 -16.00
N ILE A 4 -8.48 -2.17 -16.40
CA ILE A 4 -9.33 -1.20 -15.69
C ILE A 4 -9.64 -1.71 -14.29
N ARG A 5 -9.90 -3.02 -14.14
CA ARG A 5 -10.08 -3.66 -12.84
C ARG A 5 -8.81 -3.63 -11.99
N ASP A 6 -7.65 -3.93 -12.59
CA ASP A 6 -6.36 -3.92 -11.88
C ASP A 6 -6.01 -2.47 -11.42
N ILE A 7 -6.31 -1.44 -12.23
CA ILE A 7 -6.18 -0.02 -11.86
C ILE A 7 -7.17 0.37 -10.76
N ALA A 8 -8.43 -0.05 -10.85
CA ALA A 8 -9.43 0.26 -9.81
C ALA A 8 -9.05 -0.35 -8.46
N LEU A 9 -8.58 -1.60 -8.44
CA LEU A 9 -8.04 -2.26 -7.25
C LEU A 9 -6.85 -1.50 -6.68
N TRP A 10 -5.94 -1.05 -7.55
CA TRP A 10 -4.80 -0.23 -7.13
C TRP A 10 -5.22 1.09 -6.48
N ILE A 11 -6.19 1.80 -7.05
CA ILE A 11 -6.73 3.05 -6.48
C ILE A 11 -7.34 2.78 -5.10
N VAL A 12 -8.19 1.75 -4.98
CA VAL A 12 -8.84 1.39 -3.71
C VAL A 12 -7.80 1.08 -2.63
N ILE A 13 -6.79 0.28 -2.94
CA ILE A 13 -5.70 -0.07 -2.00
C ILE A 13 -4.91 1.19 -1.61
N THR A 14 -4.59 2.03 -2.58
CA THR A 14 -3.83 3.27 -2.37
C THR A 14 -4.59 4.25 -1.47
N VAL A 15 -5.88 4.45 -1.72
CA VAL A 15 -6.75 5.30 -0.90
C VAL A 15 -6.88 4.70 0.49
N TRP A 16 -7.13 3.40 0.61
CA TRP A 16 -7.27 2.76 1.91
C TRP A 16 -6.02 2.93 2.78
N ILE A 17 -4.83 2.70 2.22
CA ILE A 17 -3.55 2.87 2.90
C ILE A 17 -3.30 4.32 3.36
N ASN A 18 -3.64 5.30 2.52
CA ASN A 18 -3.37 6.71 2.82
C ASN A 18 -4.37 7.30 3.81
N PHE A 19 -5.64 6.90 3.74
CA PHE A 19 -6.72 7.49 4.53
C PHE A 19 -7.10 6.69 5.78
N TYR A 20 -6.74 5.41 5.86
CA TYR A 20 -7.01 4.55 7.03
C TYR A 20 -5.70 4.05 7.68
N PRO A 21 -4.93 4.95 8.31
CA PRO A 21 -3.80 4.55 9.15
C PRO A 21 -4.21 3.57 10.22
N ASP A 22 -3.29 2.67 10.54
CA ASP A 22 -3.34 2.00 11.83
C ASP A 22 -3.10 3.05 12.93
N ARG A 23 -4.11 3.20 13.79
CA ARG A 23 -4.15 4.15 14.92
C ARG A 23 -4.23 3.42 16.27
N TYR A 24 -3.99 2.10 16.31
CA TYR A 24 -3.99 1.38 17.59
C TYR A 24 -2.99 2.03 18.55
N ARG A 25 -3.39 2.29 19.80
CA ARG A 25 -2.52 2.95 20.77
C ARG A 25 -1.28 2.10 21.02
N TYR A 26 -0.13 2.77 20.99
CA TYR A 26 1.22 2.24 21.29
C TYR A 26 1.25 1.34 22.55
N ASP A 27 0.42 1.67 23.55
CA ASP A 27 0.39 1.01 24.85
C ASP A 27 -0.44 -0.29 24.90
N THR A 28 -1.21 -0.62 23.85
CA THR A 28 -2.16 -1.76 23.86
C THR A 28 -1.67 -3.00 23.13
N VAL A 29 -0.48 -2.96 22.51
CA VAL A 29 0.05 -4.08 21.72
C VAL A 29 1.37 -4.58 22.34
N PRO A 30 1.52 -5.89 22.64
CA PRO A 30 2.76 -6.43 23.19
C PRO A 30 3.94 -6.08 22.27
N GLN A 31 5.05 -5.64 22.87
CA GLN A 31 6.26 -5.02 22.30
C GLN A 31 7.00 -5.82 21.20
N GLY A 32 6.33 -6.20 20.10
CA GLY A 32 6.96 -6.98 19.03
C GLY A 32 6.22 -7.01 17.70
N ARG A 33 5.01 -6.43 17.61
CA ARG A 33 4.23 -6.34 16.35
C ARG A 33 4.07 -4.90 15.85
N HIS A 34 5.11 -4.09 15.98
CA HIS A 34 5.12 -2.75 15.40
C HIS A 34 5.33 -2.90 13.89
N GLY A 35 4.25 -3.13 13.16
CA GLY A 35 4.30 -3.13 11.70
C GLY A 35 4.65 -1.72 11.20
N TYR A 36 5.37 -1.64 10.09
CA TYR A 36 5.68 -0.40 9.36
C TYR A 36 4.44 0.44 8.94
N TRP A 37 3.24 -0.02 9.31
CA TRP A 37 1.92 0.53 9.03
C TRP A 37 1.35 1.40 10.16
N HIS A 38 2.03 1.48 11.30
CA HIS A 38 1.61 2.32 12.42
C HIS A 38 1.89 3.79 12.17
N ILE A 39 0.95 4.69 12.49
CA ILE A 39 1.07 6.12 12.16
C ILE A 39 2.30 6.82 12.74
N ASP A 40 2.68 6.45 13.97
CA ASP A 40 3.83 7.02 14.67
C ASP A 40 5.17 6.38 14.28
N HIS A 41 5.17 5.37 13.40
CA HIS A 41 6.41 4.71 13.00
C HIS A 41 7.20 5.58 12.01
N PRO A 42 8.52 5.77 12.17
CA PRO A 42 9.31 6.66 11.30
C PRO A 42 9.24 6.29 9.82
N TRP A 43 9.07 4.99 9.53
CA TRP A 43 9.00 4.46 8.17
C TRP A 43 7.60 4.51 7.56
N TYR A 44 6.61 4.97 8.32
CA TYR A 44 5.21 4.97 7.92
C TYR A 44 4.90 5.81 6.68
N PRO A 45 5.44 7.04 6.51
CA PRO A 45 5.23 7.82 5.29
C PRO A 45 5.76 7.09 4.04
N TYR A 46 6.87 6.37 4.17
CA TYR A 46 7.47 5.61 3.08
C TYR A 46 6.66 4.36 2.75
N ALA A 47 6.16 3.63 3.74
CA ALA A 47 5.30 2.47 3.52
C ALA A 47 4.02 2.83 2.75
N ARG A 48 3.43 3.99 3.07
CA ARG A 48 2.25 4.53 2.37
C ARG A 48 2.48 4.90 0.91
N PHE A 49 3.70 5.27 0.56
CA PHE A 49 4.04 5.69 -0.81
C PHE A 49 4.61 4.54 -1.65
N LEU A 50 5.55 3.79 -1.10
CA LEU A 50 6.28 2.74 -1.80
C LEU A 50 5.38 1.58 -2.22
N LEU A 51 4.41 1.20 -1.38
CA LEU A 51 3.56 0.05 -1.68
C LEU A 51 2.59 0.32 -2.85
N PRO A 52 1.87 1.46 -2.89
CA PRO A 52 1.17 1.90 -4.09
C PRO A 52 2.08 2.00 -5.32
N LEU A 53 3.28 2.56 -5.18
CA LEU A 53 4.20 2.73 -6.30
C LEU A 53 4.61 1.38 -6.90
N LEU A 54 5.00 0.41 -6.07
CA LEU A 54 5.38 -0.93 -6.51
C LEU A 54 4.24 -1.66 -7.21
N LEU A 55 3.01 -1.54 -6.70
CA LEU A 55 1.82 -2.10 -7.34
C LEU A 55 1.56 -1.46 -8.71
N ALA A 56 1.70 -0.13 -8.83
CA ALA A 56 1.55 0.56 -10.11
C ALA A 56 2.58 0.08 -11.14
N VAL A 57 3.85 -0.02 -10.73
CA VAL A 57 4.94 -0.54 -11.57
C VAL A 57 4.66 -1.98 -12.00
N TRP A 58 4.20 -2.84 -11.10
CA TRP A 58 3.84 -4.22 -11.43
C TRP A 58 2.70 -4.30 -12.46
N ILE A 59 1.64 -3.50 -12.29
CA ILE A 59 0.52 -3.45 -13.23
C ILE A 59 1.01 -2.97 -14.60
N ALA A 60 1.84 -1.93 -14.65
CA ALA A 60 2.44 -1.43 -15.87
C ALA A 60 3.32 -2.49 -16.55
N TYR A 61 4.22 -3.13 -15.81
CA TYR A 61 5.08 -4.20 -16.32
C TYR A 61 4.27 -5.35 -16.93
N LYS A 62 3.25 -5.83 -16.22
CA LYS A 62 2.36 -6.90 -16.71
C LYS A 62 1.61 -6.48 -17.97
N HIS A 63 1.25 -5.20 -18.11
CA HIS A 63 0.62 -4.68 -19.31
C HIS A 63 1.57 -4.68 -20.50
N PHE A 64 2.77 -4.13 -20.34
CA PHE A 64 3.77 -4.07 -21.40
C PHE A 64 4.29 -5.45 -21.81
N LYS A 65 4.50 -6.37 -20.87
CA LYS A 65 4.90 -7.76 -21.16
C LYS A 65 3.87 -8.51 -22.00
N LYS A 66 2.57 -8.20 -21.85
CA LYS A 66 1.50 -8.81 -22.66
C LYS A 66 1.34 -8.20 -24.06
N ARG A 67 2.02 -7.08 -24.32
CA ARG A 67 1.98 -6.36 -25.62
C ARG A 67 3.19 -6.71 -26.49
N LYS A 68 4.14 -7.47 -25.96
CA LYS A 68 5.28 -8.07 -26.65
C LYS A 68 4.99 -9.54 -26.91
#